data_AF-M6G4S9-F1
#
_entry.id   AF-M6G4S9-F1
#
_cell.length_a   1.000
_cell.length_b   1.000
_cell.length_c   1.000
_cell.angle_alpha   90.00
_cell.angle_beta   90.00
_cell.angle_gamma   90.00
#
_symmetry.space_group_name_H-M   'P 1'
#
loop_
_entity.id
_entity.type
_entity.pdbx_description
1 polymer ?
#
loop_
_entity_poly.entity_id
_entity_poly.type
_entity_poly.pdbx_seq_one_letter_code
_entity_poly.pdbx_strand_id
1 'polypeptide(L)' 'MKTQPRKKKESGTGVRERILDTATSLFYKQGFSSTGMRQIIQESNSVAASLYDHYPSKKELGLAYLARQEEKLLAIFKV' A
#
# COMPACT_ATOMS: atom_id res chain seq x y z
N MET A 1 -23.84 -18.59 8.06
CA MET A 1 -22.35 -18.60 8.15
C MET A 1 -21.83 -19.77 7.33
N LYS A 2 -21.11 -19.51 6.24
CA LYS A 2 -20.38 -20.55 5.48
C LYS A 2 -19.01 -19.99 5.14
N THR A 3 -18.01 -20.30 5.95
CA THR A 3 -16.61 -20.07 5.63
C THR A 3 -16.14 -21.19 4.72
N GLN A 4 -15.80 -20.86 3.47
CA GLN A 4 -15.05 -21.76 2.60
C GLN A 4 -13.55 -21.47 2.79
N PRO A 5 -12.70 -22.50 2.99
CA PRO A 5 -11.26 -22.34 2.85
C PRO A 5 -10.89 -22.46 1.36
N ARG A 6 -10.03 -21.59 0.82
CA ARG A 6 -9.44 -21.79 -0.52
C ARG A 6 -7.93 -21.53 -0.53
N LYS A 7 -7.28 -22.39 -1.33
CA LYS A 7 -5.87 -22.72 -1.43
C LYS A 7 -4.96 -21.59 -1.96
N LYS A 8 -3.68 -21.79 -1.69
CA LYS A 8 -2.46 -21.00 -1.97
C LYS A 8 -2.09 -20.95 -3.47
N LYS A 9 -1.49 -19.80 -3.87
CA LYS A 9 -0.72 -19.44 -5.10
C LYS A 9 -1.50 -18.97 -6.35
N GLU A 10 -1.76 -17.66 -6.40
CA GLU A 10 -1.72 -16.84 -7.62
C GLU A 10 -0.96 -15.55 -7.26
N SER A 11 -0.18 -15.03 -8.20
CA SER A 11 0.72 -13.87 -8.10
C SER A 11 -0.04 -12.54 -7.96
N GLY A 12 -0.78 -12.38 -6.86
CA GLY A 12 -1.48 -11.15 -6.49
C GLY A 12 -0.86 -10.55 -5.25
N THR A 13 -0.37 -9.33 -5.35
CA THR A 13 0.16 -8.56 -4.22
C THR A 13 -0.87 -8.52 -3.09
N GLY A 14 -0.45 -8.84 -1.85
CA GLY A 14 -1.35 -8.87 -0.68
C GLY A 14 -2.03 -7.51 -0.46
N VAL A 15 -3.13 -7.48 0.32
CA VAL A 15 -3.91 -6.23 0.55
C VAL A 15 -3.01 -5.07 1.00
N ARG A 16 -2.10 -5.33 1.94
CA ARG A 16 -1.06 -4.39 2.38
C ARG A 16 -0.24 -3.81 1.23
N GLU A 17 0.22 -4.68 0.33
CA GLU A 17 1.08 -4.32 -0.79
C GLU A 17 0.31 -3.50 -1.84
N ARG A 18 -0.94 -3.89 -2.16
CA ARG A 18 -1.82 -3.11 -3.05
C ARG A 18 -2.07 -1.69 -2.53
N ILE A 19 -2.30 -1.55 -1.22
CA ILE A 19 -2.46 -0.24 -0.58
C ILE A 19 -1.17 0.58 -0.74
N LEU A 20 0.00 -0.01 -0.45
CA LEU A 20 1.27 0.68 -0.54
C LEU A 20 1.64 1.06 -1.98
N ASP A 21 1.34 0.20 -2.96
CA ASP A 21 1.53 0.48 -4.40
C ASP A 21 0.68 1.66 -4.86
N THR A 22 -0.60 1.64 -4.50
CA THR A 22 -1.53 2.72 -4.83
C THR A 22 -1.09 4.03 -4.18
N ALA A 23 -0.75 4.01 -2.89
CA ALA A 23 -0.26 5.16 -2.17
C ALA A 23 1.06 5.69 -2.76
N THR A 24 1.97 4.79 -3.16
CA THR A 24 3.22 5.16 -3.83
C THR A 24 2.95 5.93 -5.12
N SER A 25 2.07 5.41 -5.97
CA SER A 25 1.69 6.07 -7.24
C SER A 25 1.07 7.45 -7.00
N LEU A 26 0.12 7.55 -6.07
CA LEU A 26 -0.56 8.80 -5.76
C LEU A 26 0.36 9.83 -5.10
N PHE A 27 1.15 9.44 -4.11
CA PHE A 27 2.11 10.35 -3.47
C PHE A 27 3.13 10.88 -4.48
N TYR A 28 3.58 10.04 -5.41
CA TYR A 28 4.50 10.48 -6.45
C TYR A 28 3.85 11.45 -7.44
N LYS A 29 2.60 11.16 -7.87
CA LYS A 29 1.91 11.94 -8.90
C LYS A 29 1.39 13.30 -8.44
N GLN A 30 0.81 13.37 -7.25
CA GLN A 30 0.08 14.56 -6.76
C GLN A 30 0.56 15.06 -5.39
N GLY A 31 1.55 14.39 -4.79
CA GLY A 31 2.12 14.76 -3.50
C GLY A 31 1.39 14.14 -2.31
N PHE A 32 2.09 14.09 -1.17
CA PHE A 32 1.57 13.53 0.08
C PHE A 32 0.34 14.30 0.57
N SER A 33 0.42 15.63 0.71
CA SER A 33 -0.67 16.46 1.26
C SER A 33 -1.96 16.36 0.45
N SER A 34 -1.87 16.32 -0.87
CA SER A 34 -3.01 16.26 -1.80
C SER A 34 -3.67 14.88 -1.87
N THR A 35 -3.06 13.83 -1.30
CA THR A 35 -3.57 12.46 -1.36
C THR A 35 -4.38 12.12 -0.12
N GLY A 36 -5.66 11.80 -0.28
CA GLY A 36 -6.55 11.41 0.82
C GLY A 36 -6.57 9.90 1.08
N MET A 37 -6.80 9.49 2.34
CA MET A 37 -6.90 8.07 2.69
C MET A 37 -8.07 7.37 1.98
N ARG A 38 -9.21 8.07 1.81
CA ARG A 38 -10.37 7.54 1.06
C ARG A 38 -10.05 7.27 -0.41
N GLN A 39 -9.27 8.14 -1.04
CA GLN A 39 -8.81 7.94 -2.42
C GLN A 39 -7.97 6.67 -2.53
N ILE A 40 -7.02 6.47 -1.61
CA ILE A 40 -6.20 5.26 -1.56
C ILE A 40 -7.06 4.01 -1.35
N ILE A 41 -8.06 4.03 -0.47
CA ILE A 41 -8.99 2.89 -0.26
C ILE A 41 -9.67 2.52 -1.58
N GLN A 42 -10.22 3.51 -2.27
CA GLN A 42 -10.94 3.32 -3.54
C GLN A 42 -10.02 2.80 -4.65
N GLU A 43 -8.89 3.45 -4.88
CA GLU A 43 -7.98 3.09 -5.99
C GLU A 43 -7.23 1.77 -5.74
N SER A 44 -7.00 1.41 -4.47
CA SER A 44 -6.35 0.12 -4.13
C SER A 44 -7.31 -1.07 -4.19
N ASN A 45 -8.61 -0.85 -4.42
CA ASN A 45 -9.67 -1.85 -4.27
C ASN A 45 -9.58 -2.55 -2.91
N SER A 46 -9.42 -1.76 -1.84
CA SER A 46 -9.40 -2.23 -0.45
C SER A 46 -10.60 -1.69 0.33
N VAL A 47 -10.78 -2.17 1.56
CA VAL A 47 -11.79 -1.63 2.48
C VAL A 47 -11.09 -0.84 3.59
N ALA A 48 -11.79 0.15 4.15
CA ALA A 48 -11.25 1.02 5.19
C ALA A 48 -10.64 0.22 6.36
N ALA A 49 -11.34 -0.82 6.83
CA ALA A 49 -10.86 -1.67 7.91
C ALA A 49 -9.48 -2.27 7.61
N SER A 50 -9.29 -2.86 6.42
CA SER A 50 -8.00 -3.44 6.01
C SER A 50 -6.91 -2.39 5.83
N LEU A 51 -7.24 -1.19 5.34
CA LEU A 51 -6.26 -0.13 5.24
C LEU A 51 -5.78 0.32 6.63
N TYR A 52 -6.70 0.56 7.56
CA TYR A 52 -6.35 1.05 8.89
C TYR A 52 -5.71 -0.03 9.77
N ASP A 53 -6.00 -1.32 9.53
CA ASP A 53 -5.29 -2.45 10.14
C ASP A 53 -3.80 -2.48 9.75
N HIS A 54 -3.48 -2.18 8.49
CA HIS A 54 -2.10 -2.20 7.99
C HIS A 54 -1.37 -0.87 8.19
N TYR A 55 -2.10 0.24 8.09
CA TYR A 55 -1.57 1.60 8.13
C TYR A 55 -2.51 2.49 8.96
N PRO A 56 -2.30 2.57 10.29
CA PRO A 56 -3.21 3.23 11.22
C PRO A 56 -3.46 4.71 10.91
N SER A 57 -2.50 5.41 10.30
CA SER A 57 -2.71 6.75 9.76
C SER A 57 -1.98 6.98 8.44
N LYS A 58 -2.27 8.13 7.83
CA LYS A 58 -1.60 8.61 6.62
C LYS A 58 -0.08 8.76 6.84
N LYS A 59 0.35 9.10 8.06
CA LYS A 59 1.77 9.25 8.40
C LYS A 59 2.49 7.90 8.36
N GLU A 60 1.94 6.84 8.94
CA GLU A 60 2.56 5.50 8.89
C GLU A 60 2.60 4.97 7.46
N LEU A 61 1.57 5.23 6.65
CA LEU A 61 1.59 4.91 5.23
C LEU A 61 2.68 5.70 4.48
N GLY A 62 2.86 6.98 4.82
CA GLY A 62 3.95 7.81 4.30
C GLY A 62 5.34 7.28 4.67
N LEU A 63 5.54 6.85 5.90
CA LEU A 63 6.79 6.23 6.35
C LEU A 63 7.08 4.93 5.59
N ALA A 64 6.07 4.08 5.38
CA ALA A 64 6.22 2.87 4.58
C ALA A 64 6.56 3.17 3.12
N TYR A 65 5.98 4.24 2.55
CA TYR A 65 6.35 4.72 1.22
C TYR A 65 7.83 5.13 1.17
N LEU A 66 8.30 5.93 2.12
CA LEU A 66 9.69 6.38 2.18
C LEU A 66 10.67 5.21 2.31
N ALA A 67 10.39 4.27 3.22
CA ALA A 67 11.21 3.06 3.40
C ALA A 67 11.32 2.25 2.10
N ARG A 68 10.22 2.12 1.34
CA ARG A 68 10.25 1.46 0.03
C ARG A 68 11.09 2.24 -1.00
N GLN A 69 11.00 3.57 -1.01
CA GLN A 69 11.82 4.37 -1.93
C GLN A 69 13.31 4.25 -1.58
N GLU A 70 13.64 4.28 -0.28
CA GLU A 70 15.00 4.05 0.21
C GLU A 70 15.52 2.68 -0.24
N GLU A 71 14.76 1.61 -0.06
CA GLU A 71 15.13 0.27 -0.50
C GLU A 71 15.39 0.22 -2.02
N LYS A 72 14.52 0.83 -2.82
CA LYS A 72 14.68 0.92 -4.28
C LYS A 72 15.92 1.70 -4.68
N LEU A 73 16.19 2.83 -4.02
CA LEU A 73 17.37 3.65 -4.29
C LEU A 73 18.64 2.89 -3.93
N LEU A 74 18.69 2.26 -2.76
CA LEU A 74 19.84 1.46 -2.32
C LEU A 74 20.09 0.25 -3.22
N ALA A 75 19.05 -0.35 -3.79
CA ALA A 75 19.18 -1.45 -4.72
C ALA A 75 19.94 -1.08 -6.00
N ILE A 76 19.93 0.20 -6.41
CA ILE A 76 20.70 0.68 -7.58
C ILE A 76 22.22 0.59 -7.31
N PHE A 77 22.64 0.78 -6.06
CA PHE A 77 24.05 0.79 -5.67
C PHE A 77 24.59 -0.59 -5.28
N LYS A 78 23.72 -1.60 -5.11
CA LYS A 78 24.12 -2.98 -4.85
C LYS A 78 24.50 -3.63 -6.19
N VAL A 79 25.79 -3.53 -6.54
CA VAL A 79 26.45 -4.27 -7.63
C VAL A 79 26.97 -5.61 -7.12
#